data_AF-A0A7C8DN81-F1
#
_entry.id   AF-A0A7C8DN81-F1
#
_cell.length_a   1.000
_cell.length_b   1.000
_cell.length_c   1.000
_cell.angle_alpha   90.00
_cell.angle_beta   90.00
_cell.angle_gamma   90.00
#
_symmetry.space_group_name_H-M   'P 1'
#
loop_
_entity.id
_entity.type
_entity.pdbx_description
1 polymer ?
#
loop_
_entity_poly.entity_id
_entity_poly.type
_entity_poly.pdbx_seq_one_letter_code
_entity_poly.pdbx_strand_id
1 'polypeptide(L)' 'MLIQRIATSLILGPLFIWAIFKMDGDAFAQLLLVFIAIGAWEFSVLIKLQNIVARLVLTISVVVVAVFIS' A
#
# COMPACT_ATOMS: atom_id res chain seq x y z
N MET A 1 -18.89 -3.56 14.91
CA MET A 1 -17.54 -4.06 14.53
C MET A 1 -17.60 -5.25 13.57
N LEU A 2 -18.40 -6.30 13.81
CA LEU A 2 -18.44 -7.46 12.92
C LEU A 2 -18.97 -7.13 11.51
N ILE A 3 -20.08 -6.39 11.43
CA ILE A 3 -20.70 -5.99 10.14
C ILE A 3 -19.74 -5.17 9.28
N GLN A 4 -19.01 -4.21 9.87
CA GLN A 4 -18.00 -3.42 9.15
C GLN A 4 -16.89 -4.30 8.57
N ARG A 5 -16.35 -5.25 9.36
CA ARG A 5 -15.29 -6.15 8.87
C ARG A 5 -15.76 -7.02 7.71
N ILE A 6 -16.98 -7.55 7.80
CA ILE A 6 -17.59 -8.36 6.73
C ILE A 6 -17.78 -7.50 5.47
N ALA A 7 -18.35 -6.31 5.62
CA ALA A 7 -18.56 -5.39 4.50
C ALA A 7 -17.23 -5.02 3.83
N THR A 8 -16.20 -4.67 4.61
CA THR A 8 -14.88 -4.32 4.08
C THR A 8 -14.23 -5.50 3.35
N SER A 9 -14.29 -6.73 3.90
CA SER A 9 -13.73 -7.90 3.21
C SER A 9 -14.49 -8.28 1.94
N LEU A 10 -15.83 -8.13 1.97
CA LEU A 10 -16.70 -8.46 0.83
C LEU A 10 -16.52 -7.47 -0.33
N ILE A 11 -16.10 -6.24 -0.04
CA ILE A 11 -15.80 -5.22 -1.06
C ILE A 11 -14.35 -5.33 -1.52
N LEU A 12 -13.38 -5.28 -0.59
CA LEU A 12 -11.96 -5.22 -0.93
C LEU A 12 -11.45 -6.50 -1.61
N GLY A 13 -11.90 -7.68 -1.16
CA GLY A 13 -11.46 -8.96 -1.72
C GLY A 13 -11.75 -9.07 -3.23
N PRO A 14 -13.03 -8.97 -3.65
CA PRO A 14 -13.38 -9.01 -5.07
C PRO A 14 -12.77 -7.86 -5.87
N LEU A 15 -12.67 -6.66 -5.30
CA LEU A 15 -12.10 -5.49 -5.99
C LEU A 15 -10.60 -5.69 -6.27
N PHE A 16 -9.86 -6.29 -5.33
CA PHE A 16 -8.46 -6.63 -5.53
C PHE A 16 -8.27 -7.73 -6.58
N ILE A 17 -9.11 -8.78 -6.55
CA ILE A 17 -9.11 -9.84 -7.58
C ILE A 17 -9.39 -9.22 -8.96
N TRP A 18 -10.40 -8.35 -9.06
CA TRP A 18 -10.70 -7.64 -10.29
C TRP A 18 -9.52 -6.81 -10.78
N ALA A 19 -8.82 -6.10 -9.88
CA ALA A 19 -7.67 -5.29 -10.23
C ALA A 19 -6.53 -6.13 -10.84
N ILE A 20 -6.27 -7.33 -10.30
CA ILE A 20 -5.26 -8.26 -10.82
C ILE A 20 -5.56 -8.70 -12.26
N PHE A 21 -6.83 -9.02 -12.56
CA PHE A 21 -7.18 -9.64 -13.84
C PHE A 21 -7.60 -8.66 -14.93
N LYS A 22 -8.06 -7.46 -14.57
CA LYS A 22 -8.74 -6.56 -15.51
C LYS A 22 -8.13 -5.17 -15.63
N MET A 23 -7.34 -4.74 -14.65
CA MET A 23 -6.76 -3.41 -14.68
C MET A 23 -5.56 -3.38 -15.63
N ASP A 24 -5.37 -2.23 -16.28
CA ASP A 24 -4.19 -2.02 -17.11
C ASP A 24 -2.90 -2.09 -16.27
N GLY A 25 -1.79 -2.49 -16.90
CA GLY A 25 -0.50 -2.72 -16.21
C GLY A 25 -0.01 -1.48 -15.46
N ASP A 26 -0.10 -0.30 -16.07
CA ASP A 26 0.37 0.95 -15.47
C ASP A 26 -0.50 1.33 -14.27
N ALA A 27 -1.82 1.20 -14.43
CA ALA A 27 -2.77 1.44 -13.35
C ALA A 27 -2.54 0.45 -12.19
N PHE A 28 -2.29 -0.82 -12.48
CA PHE A 28 -2.04 -1.86 -11.47
C PHE A 28 -0.74 -1.61 -10.72
N ALA A 29 0.31 -1.19 -11.43
CA ALA A 29 1.57 -0.77 -10.82
C ALA A 29 1.36 0.41 -9.85
N GLN A 30 0.56 1.41 -10.23
CA GLN A 30 0.22 2.53 -9.33
C GLN A 30 -0.56 2.07 -8.10
N LEU A 31 -1.51 1.14 -8.25
CA LEU A 31 -2.25 0.58 -7.12
C LEU A 31 -1.31 -0.16 -6.17
N LEU A 32 -0.39 -0.98 -6.69
CA LEU A 32 0.62 -1.66 -5.86
C LEU A 32 1.56 -0.67 -5.17
N LEU A 33 1.94 0.41 -5.83
CA LEU A 33 2.77 1.46 -5.23
C LEU A 33 2.09 2.08 -3.99
N VAL A 34 0.77 2.25 -4.00
CA VAL A 34 0.02 2.68 -2.81
C VAL A 34 0.14 1.65 -1.68
N PHE A 35 0.00 0.35 -1.97
CA PHE A 35 0.19 -0.71 -0.98
C PHE A 35 1.62 -0.73 -0.42
N ILE A 36 2.62 -0.49 -1.27
CA ILE A 36 4.03 -0.39 -0.85
C ILE A 36 4.24 0.80 0.08
N ALA A 37 3.67 1.97 -0.24
CA ALA A 37 3.76 3.16 0.59
C ALA A 37 3.15 2.94 1.99
N ILE A 38 1.96 2.33 2.04
CA ILE A 38 1.29 1.96 3.30
C ILE A 38 2.14 0.94 4.05
N GLY A 39 2.65 -0.08 3.37
CA GLY A 39 3.52 -1.11 3.96
C GLY A 39 4.80 -0.51 4.57
N ALA A 40 5.45 0.41 3.87
CA ALA A 40 6.64 1.11 4.35
C ALA A 40 6.33 1.96 5.60
N TRP A 41 5.19 2.64 5.61
CA TRP A 41 4.73 3.41 6.76
C TRP A 41 4.45 2.53 7.99
N GLU A 42 3.75 1.41 7.82
CA GLU A 42 3.48 0.48 8.92
C GLU A 42 4.77 -0.19 9.41
N PHE A 43 5.66 -0.55 8.49
CA PHE A 43 6.97 -1.10 8.82
C PHE A 43 7.83 -0.12 9.64
N SER A 44 7.74 1.18 9.36
CA SER A 44 8.41 2.21 10.16
C SER A 44 7.99 2.20 11.64
N VAL A 45 6.72 1.86 11.93
CA VAL A 45 6.24 1.69 13.32
C VAL A 45 6.83 0.43 13.93
N LEU A 46 6.86 -0.67 13.18
CA LEU A 46 7.38 -1.96 13.65
C LEU A 46 8.85 -1.88 14.05
N ILE A 47 9.66 -1.12 13.30
CA ILE A 47 11.08 -0.85 13.65
C ILE A 47 11.25 0.24 14.72
N LYS A 48 10.16 0.68 15.36
CA LYS A 48 10.12 1.71 16.42
C LYS A 48 10.69 3.06 15.97
N LEU A 49 10.57 3.41 14.70
CA LEU A 49 10.95 4.73 14.22
C LEU A 49 9.85 5.73 14.61
N GLN A 50 9.99 6.35 15.78
CA GLN A 50 8.94 7.22 16.36
C GLN A 50 8.89 8.63 15.75
N ASN A 51 10.01 9.11 15.21
CA ASN A 51 10.08 10.44 14.61
C ASN A 51 9.31 10.48 13.29
N ILE A 52 8.26 11.31 13.22
CA ILE A 52 7.37 11.42 12.06
C ILE A 52 8.11 11.81 10.76
N VAL A 53 9.12 12.67 10.85
CA VAL A 53 9.94 13.10 9.70
C VAL A 53 10.76 11.94 9.19
N ALA A 54 11.38 11.18 10.09
CA ALA A 54 12.16 10.00 9.70
C ALA A 54 11.29 8.91 9.04
N ARG A 55 10.05 8.74 9.52
CA ARG A 55 9.07 7.84 8.90
C ARG A 55 8.69 8.29 7.49
N LEU A 56 8.40 9.59 7.33
CA LEU A 56 8.11 10.16 6.01
C LEU A 56 9.29 10.00 5.06
N VAL A 57 10.51 10.27 5.51
CA VAL A 57 11.72 10.08 4.70
C VAL A 57 11.83 8.63 4.25
N LEU A 58 11.68 7.66 5.16
CA LEU A 58 11.73 6.23 4.79
C LEU A 58 10.64 5.87 3.76
N THR A 59 9.38 6.24 4.02
CA THR A 59 8.27 5.92 3.11
C THR A 59 8.46 6.56 1.74
N ILE A 60 8.88 7.83 1.69
CA ILE A 60 9.16 8.53 0.43
C ILE A 60 10.34 7.88 -0.28
N SER A 61 11.42 7.55 0.41
CA SER A 61 12.57 6.87 -0.19
C SER A 61 12.18 5.52 -0.81
N VAL A 62 11.35 4.72 -0.12
CA VAL A 62 10.85 3.44 -0.66
C VAL A 62 10.02 3.68 -1.93
N VAL A 63 9.11 4.65 -1.91
CA VAL A 63 8.27 4.98 -3.09
C VAL A 63 9.12 5.46 -4.26
N VAL A 64 10.07 6.37 -4.01
CA VAL A 64 10.97 6.90 -5.04
C VAL A 64 11.78 5.77 -5.68
N VAL A 65 12.37 4.89 -4.86
CA VAL A 65 13.13 3.74 -5.37
C VAL A 65 12.23 2.79 -6.17
N ALA A 66 11.00 2.54 -5.72
CA ALA A 66 10.06 1.70 -6.44
C ALA A 66 9.72 2.27 -7.83
N VAL A 67 9.53 3.58 -7.96
CA VAL A 67 9.26 4.27 -9.24
C VAL A 67 10.47 4.27 -10.16
N PHE A 68 11.69 4.37 -9.62
CA PHE A 68 12.91 4.36 -10.45
C PHE A 68 13.26 2.97 -10.99
N ILE A 69 12.82 1.90 -10.32
CA ILE A 69 13.13 0.51 -10.69
C ILE A 69 12.04 -0.09 -11.62
N SER A 70 10.80 0.39 -11.53
CA SER A 70 9.69 -0.01 -12.41
C SER A 70 9.85 0.51 -13.83
#